data_AF-A0A1H9L703-F1
#
_entry.id   AF-A0A1H9L703-F1
#
_cell.length_a   1.000
_cell.length_b   1.000
_cell.length_c   1.000
_cell.angle_alpha   90.00
_cell.angle_beta   90.00
_cell.angle_gamma   90.00
#
_symmetry.space_group_name_H-M   'P 1'
#
loop_
_entity.id
_entity.type
_entity.pdbx_description
1 polymer ?
#
loop_
_entity_poly.entity_id
_entity_poly.type
_entity_poly.pdbx_seq_one_letter_code
_entity_poly.pdbx_strand_id
1 'polypeptide(L)'
;MSPEHVLALLDVSPNLVAIKCALPSIDKLRVLAELTRGRVALIGGLGEVPVVEQWSAGVRGFTSGVANVMPELPLALFDALRLDDARQAAAIVDRLRSFEELRARDAGAASVATIKETLRRQGRLRSAAVRPPLRG
;
A
#
# COMPACT_ATOMS: atom_id res chain seq x y z
N MET A 1 -9.43 -7.90 14.71
CA MET A 1 -9.65 -6.62 15.42
C MET A 1 -10.96 -6.04 14.89
N SER A 2 -11.91 -5.75 15.75
CA SER A 2 -13.18 -5.15 15.34
C SER A 2 -13.04 -3.61 15.28
N PRO A 3 -13.91 -2.90 14.55
CA PRO A 3 -13.85 -1.44 14.48
C PRO A 3 -13.98 -0.74 15.85
N GLU A 4 -14.67 -1.35 16.80
CA GLU A 4 -14.84 -0.83 18.16
C GLU A 4 -13.51 -0.78 18.93
N HIS A 5 -12.61 -1.76 18.71
CA HIS A 5 -11.28 -1.73 19.30
C HIS A 5 -10.45 -0.55 18.78
N VAL A 6 -10.65 -0.14 17.52
CA VAL A 6 -9.96 1.03 16.97
C VAL A 6 -10.43 2.32 17.65
N LEU A 7 -11.73 2.44 17.91
CA LEU A 7 -12.28 3.59 18.62
C LEU A 7 -11.74 3.70 20.04
N ALA A 8 -11.74 2.58 20.77
CA ALA A 8 -11.18 2.54 22.12
C ALA A 8 -9.71 2.97 22.14
N LEU A 9 -8.92 2.55 21.13
CA LEU A 9 -7.53 2.98 21.00
C LEU A 9 -7.41 4.48 20.72
N LEU A 10 -8.27 5.05 19.87
CA LEU A 10 -8.26 6.50 19.59
C LEU A 10 -8.60 7.35 20.80
N ASP A 11 -9.49 6.86 21.67
CA ASP A 11 -9.91 7.60 22.86
C ASP A 11 -8.82 7.63 23.95
N VAL A 12 -7.97 6.60 24.02
CA VAL A 12 -6.92 6.48 25.05
C VAL A 12 -5.51 6.82 24.55
N SER A 13 -5.30 6.93 23.23
CA SER A 13 -3.97 7.10 22.63
C SER A 13 -3.89 8.41 21.85
N PRO A 14 -3.52 9.54 22.49
CA PRO A 14 -3.41 10.83 21.81
C PRO A 14 -2.32 10.85 20.72
N ASN A 15 -1.38 9.89 20.75
CA ASN A 15 -0.34 9.71 19.75
C ASN A 15 -0.75 8.80 18.57
N LEU A 16 -1.99 8.27 18.55
CA LEU A 16 -2.50 7.51 17.43
C LEU A 16 -2.98 8.44 16.31
N VAL A 17 -2.08 8.72 15.36
CA VAL A 17 -2.33 9.68 14.27
C VAL A 17 -2.67 9.04 12.92
N ALA A 18 -2.35 7.75 12.73
CA ALA A 18 -2.61 7.04 11.49
C ALA A 18 -2.84 5.54 11.72
N ILE A 19 -3.59 4.91 10.82
CA ILE A 19 -3.80 3.46 10.75
C ILE A 19 -3.42 2.97 9.36
N LYS A 20 -2.48 2.02 9.30
CA LYS A 20 -2.18 1.27 8.07
C LYS A 20 -3.17 0.12 7.94
N CYS A 21 -4.10 0.23 7.00
CA CYS A 21 -5.16 -0.73 6.77
C CYS A 21 -4.70 -1.81 5.78
N ALA A 22 -4.28 -2.96 6.29
CA ALA A 22 -3.95 -4.14 5.49
C ALA A 22 -5.17 -5.07 5.26
N LEU A 23 -6.35 -4.49 5.05
CA LEU A 23 -7.59 -5.22 4.81
C LEU A 23 -8.00 -5.09 3.34
N PRO A 24 -8.35 -6.20 2.65
CA PRO A 24 -8.85 -6.13 1.28
C PRO A 24 -10.31 -5.69 1.20
N SER A 25 -11.05 -5.72 2.33
CA SER A 25 -12.47 -5.38 2.36
C SER A 25 -12.69 -3.87 2.36
N ILE A 26 -13.28 -3.37 1.27
CA ILE A 26 -13.68 -1.98 1.11
C ILE A 26 -14.77 -1.58 2.11
N ASP A 27 -15.75 -2.45 2.36
CA ASP A 27 -16.81 -2.17 3.34
C ASP A 27 -16.24 -1.93 4.74
N LYS A 28 -15.27 -2.75 5.15
CA LYS A 28 -14.58 -2.54 6.45
C LYS A 28 -13.80 -1.23 6.49
N LEU A 29 -13.21 -0.82 5.35
CA LEU A 29 -12.54 0.49 5.27
C LEU A 29 -13.54 1.64 5.38
N ARG A 30 -14.70 1.54 4.73
CA ARG A 30 -15.78 2.55 4.84
C ARG A 30 -16.28 2.68 6.27
N VAL A 31 -16.61 1.56 6.91
CA VAL A 31 -17.01 1.54 8.33
C VAL A 31 -15.92 2.17 9.21
N LEU A 32 -14.65 1.86 8.96
CA LEU A 32 -13.56 2.46 9.71
C LEU A 32 -13.44 3.98 9.48
N ALA A 33 -13.57 4.45 8.23
CA ALA A 33 -13.56 5.87 7.92
C ALA A 33 -14.71 6.62 8.61
N GLU A 34 -15.90 6.04 8.60
CA GLU A 34 -17.09 6.58 9.27
C GLU A 34 -16.92 6.65 10.79
N LEU A 35 -16.41 5.59 11.42
CA LEU A 35 -16.23 5.53 12.87
C LEU A 35 -15.13 6.50 13.34
N THR A 36 -14.03 6.58 12.59
CA THR A 36 -12.91 7.45 12.95
C THR A 36 -13.22 8.92 12.74
N ARG A 37 -14.18 9.27 11.88
CA ARG A 37 -14.64 10.66 11.60
C ARG A 37 -13.48 11.63 11.30
N GLY A 38 -12.44 11.13 10.64
CA GLY A 38 -11.24 11.92 10.31
C GLY A 38 -10.31 12.22 11.49
N ARG A 39 -10.53 11.66 12.70
CA ARG A 39 -9.61 11.81 13.84
C ARG A 39 -8.23 11.17 13.59
N VAL A 40 -8.13 10.27 12.63
CA VAL A 40 -6.93 9.51 12.30
C VAL A 40 -6.81 9.37 10.79
N ALA A 41 -5.60 9.38 10.25
CA ALA A 41 -5.37 9.14 8.84
C ALA A 41 -5.51 7.63 8.53
N LEU A 42 -6.21 7.29 7.45
CA LEU A 42 -6.27 5.92 6.93
C LEU A 42 -5.28 5.76 5.76
N ILE A 43 -4.39 4.79 5.88
CA ILE A 43 -3.32 4.50 4.90
C ILE A 43 -3.53 3.10 4.34
N GLY A 44 -3.67 2.98 3.01
CA GLY A 44 -3.76 1.72 2.30
C GLY A 44 -2.52 0.86 2.51
N GLY A 45 -2.70 -0.32 3.11
CA GLY A 45 -1.60 -1.19 3.51
C GLY A 45 -1.19 -2.25 2.50
N LEU A 46 -1.90 -2.33 1.36
CA LEU A 46 -1.80 -3.43 0.39
C LEU A 46 -1.05 -3.08 -0.90
N GLY A 47 -0.40 -1.92 -0.95
CA GLY A 47 0.31 -1.47 -2.15
C GLY A 47 -0.56 -0.61 -3.07
N GLU A 48 -0.07 -0.47 -4.30
CA GLU A 48 -0.57 0.45 -5.31
C GLU A 48 -1.86 -0.05 -5.98
N VAL A 49 -1.98 -1.37 -6.21
CA VAL A 49 -3.10 -1.91 -6.99
C VAL A 49 -4.47 -1.67 -6.31
N PRO A 50 -4.64 -1.95 -5.01
CA PRO A 50 -5.94 -1.76 -4.36
C PRO A 50 -6.26 -0.30 -4.06
N VAL A 51 -5.27 0.61 -4.09
CA VAL A 51 -5.45 1.95 -3.51
C VAL A 51 -6.52 2.77 -4.22
N VAL A 52 -6.71 2.57 -5.53
CA VAL A 52 -7.73 3.32 -6.30
C VAL A 52 -9.12 3.10 -5.70
N GLU A 53 -9.45 1.85 -5.39
CA GLU A 53 -10.72 1.51 -4.75
C GLU A 53 -10.73 1.96 -3.29
N GLN A 54 -9.64 1.76 -2.56
CA GLN A 54 -9.52 2.18 -1.15
C GLN A 54 -9.64 3.70 -0.96
N TRP A 55 -9.20 4.49 -1.94
CA TRP A 55 -9.28 5.95 -1.91
C TRP A 55 -10.73 6.43 -1.84
N SER A 56 -11.62 5.76 -2.59
CA SER A 56 -13.07 5.99 -2.54
C SER A 56 -13.68 5.66 -1.17
N ALA A 57 -13.01 4.83 -0.37
CA ALA A 57 -13.44 4.42 0.97
C ALA A 57 -12.86 5.28 2.11
N GLY A 58 -12.18 6.38 1.79
CA GLY A 58 -11.63 7.31 2.78
C GLY A 58 -10.14 7.14 3.09
N VAL A 59 -9.45 6.21 2.42
CA VAL A 59 -7.98 6.15 2.47
C VAL A 59 -7.37 7.38 1.79
N ARG A 60 -6.32 7.95 2.39
CA ARG A 60 -5.65 9.18 1.90
C ARG A 60 -4.13 9.06 1.77
N GLY A 61 -3.62 7.83 1.78
CA GLY A 61 -2.23 7.50 1.51
C GLY A 61 -2.08 6.00 1.34
N PHE A 62 -0.92 5.53 0.90
CA PHE A 62 -0.66 4.09 0.76
C PHE A 62 0.82 3.78 0.97
N THR A 63 1.10 2.54 1.34
CA THR A 63 2.50 2.07 1.39
C THR A 63 2.95 1.54 0.05
N SER A 64 4.22 1.80 -0.31
CA SER A 64 4.78 1.41 -1.60
C SER A 64 6.07 0.61 -1.42
N GLY A 65 6.12 -0.57 -2.04
CA GLY A 65 7.37 -1.29 -2.25
C GLY A 65 8.03 -0.90 -3.58
N VAL A 66 7.23 -0.56 -4.59
CA VAL A 66 7.64 -0.06 -5.90
C VAL A 66 8.55 1.16 -5.79
N ALA A 67 8.35 2.00 -4.78
CA ALA A 67 9.14 3.21 -4.56
C ALA A 67 10.66 2.95 -4.45
N ASN A 68 11.08 1.72 -4.14
CA ASN A 68 12.50 1.35 -4.16
C ASN A 68 13.08 1.33 -5.58
N VAL A 69 12.29 0.90 -6.57
CA VAL A 69 12.75 0.60 -7.94
C VAL A 69 12.28 1.63 -8.98
N MET A 70 11.10 2.20 -8.80
CA MET A 70 10.42 3.12 -9.73
C MET A 70 9.62 4.16 -8.92
N PRO A 71 10.28 5.05 -8.14
CA PRO A 71 9.62 6.00 -7.24
C PRO A 71 8.66 6.99 -7.93
N GLU A 72 8.88 7.29 -9.20
CA GLU A 72 8.05 8.17 -10.00
C GLU A 72 6.61 7.65 -10.17
N LEU A 73 6.40 6.34 -10.20
CA LEU A 73 5.08 5.73 -10.40
C LEU A 73 4.14 5.88 -9.19
N PRO A 74 4.52 5.49 -7.95
CA PRO A 74 3.68 5.72 -6.79
C PRO A 74 3.49 7.21 -6.49
N LEU A 75 4.46 8.08 -6.78
CA LEU A 75 4.27 9.53 -6.67
C LEU A 75 3.20 10.03 -7.65
N ALA A 76 3.31 9.67 -8.93
CA ALA A 76 2.31 10.04 -9.94
C ALA A 76 0.92 9.45 -9.63
N LEU A 77 0.86 8.23 -9.07
CA LEU A 77 -0.40 7.62 -8.61
C LEU A 77 -1.02 8.44 -7.48
N PHE A 78 -0.21 8.84 -6.49
CA PHE A 78 -0.68 9.67 -5.39
C PHE A 78 -1.22 11.03 -5.88
N ASP A 79 -0.53 11.68 -6.82
CA ASP A 79 -0.99 12.93 -7.41
C ASP A 79 -2.30 12.76 -8.19
N ALA A 80 -2.41 11.71 -9.00
CA ALA A 80 -3.64 11.40 -9.73
C ALA A 80 -4.84 11.18 -8.78
N LEU A 81 -4.64 10.45 -7.68
CA LEU A 81 -5.68 10.22 -6.68
C LEU A 81 -6.09 11.52 -5.95
N ARG A 82 -5.14 12.41 -5.68
CA ARG A 82 -5.41 13.71 -5.05
C ARG A 82 -6.17 14.68 -5.96
N LEU A 83 -6.00 14.55 -7.26
CA LEU A 83 -6.68 15.35 -8.28
C LEU A 83 -7.96 14.70 -8.79
N ASP A 84 -8.38 13.58 -8.19
CA ASP A 84 -9.52 12.76 -8.62
C ASP A 84 -9.42 12.30 -10.11
N ASP A 85 -8.19 12.17 -10.64
CA ASP A 85 -7.92 11.66 -11.98
C ASP A 85 -7.91 10.13 -11.98
N ALA A 86 -9.11 9.55 -11.96
CA ALA A 86 -9.31 8.11 -11.95
C ALA A 86 -8.70 7.42 -13.19
N ARG A 87 -8.66 8.11 -14.34
CA ARG A 87 -8.12 7.55 -15.59
C ARG A 87 -6.60 7.40 -15.49
N GLN A 88 -5.91 8.44 -15.03
CA GLN A 88 -4.47 8.40 -14.84
C GLN A 88 -4.09 7.40 -13.73
N ALA A 89 -4.84 7.36 -12.64
CA ALA A 89 -4.62 6.40 -11.56
C ALA A 89 -4.75 4.94 -12.06
N ALA A 90 -5.79 4.63 -12.83
CA ALA A 90 -5.99 3.30 -13.42
C ALA A 90 -4.86 2.92 -14.38
N ALA A 91 -4.44 3.85 -15.25
CA ALA A 91 -3.34 3.61 -16.19
C ALA A 91 -2.01 3.31 -15.48
N ILE A 92 -1.73 3.97 -14.35
CA ILE A 92 -0.53 3.69 -13.55
C ILE A 92 -0.64 2.33 -12.87
N VAL A 93 -1.78 2.00 -12.29
CA VAL A 93 -2.01 0.69 -11.65
C VAL A 93 -1.84 -0.45 -12.66
N ASP A 94 -2.34 -0.31 -13.88
CA ASP A 94 -2.20 -1.34 -14.91
C ASP A 94 -0.74 -1.56 -15.31
N ARG A 95 0.07 -0.49 -15.35
CA ARG A 95 1.53 -0.60 -15.58
C ARG A 95 2.24 -1.32 -14.44
N LEU A 96 1.75 -1.20 -13.21
CA LEU A 96 2.35 -1.81 -12.02
C LEU A 96 1.89 -3.25 -11.78
N ARG A 97 0.75 -3.65 -12.38
CA ARG A 97 0.06 -4.91 -12.08
C ARG A 97 0.98 -6.13 -12.15
N SER A 98 1.69 -6.32 -13.27
CA SER A 98 2.58 -7.47 -13.43
C SER A 98 3.73 -7.50 -12.42
N PHE A 99 4.23 -6.33 -12.00
CA PHE A 99 5.27 -6.25 -10.98
C PHE A 99 4.74 -6.60 -9.58
N GLU A 100 3.55 -6.10 -9.24
CA GLU A 100 2.89 -6.45 -7.98
C GLU A 100 2.49 -7.94 -7.93
N GLU A 101 2.05 -8.52 -9.05
CA GLU A 101 1.76 -9.96 -9.16
C GLU A 101 3.00 -10.81 -8.88
N LEU A 102 4.17 -10.42 -9.38
CA LEU A 102 5.44 -11.08 -9.04
C LEU A 102 5.73 -10.99 -7.55
N ARG A 103 5.52 -9.81 -6.95
CA ARG A 103 5.73 -9.56 -5.52
C ARG A 103 4.76 -10.36 -4.64
N ALA A 104 3.56 -10.65 -5.13
CA ALA A 104 2.51 -11.36 -4.40
C ALA A 104 2.66 -12.90 -4.45
N ARG A 105 3.55 -13.44 -5.28
CA ARG A 105 3.82 -14.89 -5.35
C ARG A 105 4.23 -15.47 -3.99
N ASP A 106 3.94 -16.75 -3.82
CA ASP A 106 4.23 -17.51 -2.60
C ASP A 106 3.67 -16.83 -1.34
N ALA A 107 2.41 -16.39 -1.43
CA ALA A 107 1.73 -15.63 -0.37
C ALA A 107 2.51 -14.38 0.09
N GLY A 108 3.20 -13.71 -0.85
CA GLY A 108 4.00 -12.52 -0.61
C GLY A 108 5.45 -12.77 -0.19
N ALA A 109 5.88 -14.04 -0.05
CA ALA A 109 7.27 -14.35 0.27
C ALA A 109 8.25 -13.84 -0.80
N ALA A 110 7.80 -13.74 -2.06
CA ALA A 110 8.59 -13.22 -3.17
C ALA A 110 8.76 -11.68 -3.16
N SER A 111 8.07 -10.94 -2.29
CA SER A 111 7.97 -9.47 -2.37
C SER A 111 9.34 -8.79 -2.29
N VAL A 112 10.13 -9.09 -1.26
CA VAL A 112 11.45 -8.46 -1.06
C VAL A 112 12.46 -8.96 -2.09
N ALA A 113 12.42 -10.26 -2.43
CA ALA A 113 13.32 -10.85 -3.43
C ALA A 113 13.12 -10.20 -4.80
N THR A 114 11.86 -9.98 -5.22
CA THR A 114 11.51 -9.32 -6.48
C THR A 114 12.07 -7.89 -6.54
N ILE A 115 11.92 -7.11 -5.46
CA ILE A 115 12.48 -5.75 -5.37
C ILE A 115 14.00 -5.80 -5.50
N LYS A 116 14.67 -6.66 -4.72
CA LYS A 116 16.14 -6.74 -4.73
C LYS A 116 16.70 -7.22 -6.06
N GLU A 117 16.06 -8.19 -6.69
CA GLU A 117 16.45 -8.69 -8.01
C GLU A 117 16.28 -7.62 -9.08
N THR A 118 15.22 -6.82 -8.99
CA THR A 118 15.01 -5.67 -9.88
C THR A 118 16.11 -4.62 -9.71
N LEU A 119 16.44 -4.24 -8.47
CA LEU A 119 17.53 -3.32 -8.17
C LEU A 119 18.89 -3.86 -8.65
N ARG A 120 19.13 -5.18 -8.52
CA ARG A 120 20.34 -5.82 -9.03
C ARG A 120 20.42 -5.74 -10.55
N ARG A 121 19.33 -6.00 -11.27
CA ARG A 121 19.24 -5.87 -12.74
C ARG A 121 19.41 -4.43 -13.22
N GLN A 122 18.98 -3.46 -12.43
CA GLN A 122 19.23 -2.04 -12.66
C GLN A 122 20.66 -1.60 -12.31
N GLY A 123 21.53 -2.52 -11.86
CA GLY A 123 22.90 -2.20 -11.45
C GLY A 123 23.03 -1.45 -10.12
N ARG A 124 21.93 -1.31 -9.35
CA ARG A 124 21.88 -0.58 -8.07
C ARG A 124 22.26 -1.43 -6.87
N LEU A 125 22.18 -2.76 -7.00
CA LEU A 125 22.66 -3.71 -6.01
C LEU A 125 23.62 -4.71 -6.63
N ARG A 126 24.62 -5.14 -5.84
CA ARG A 126 25.54 -6.22 -6.24
C ARG A 126 24.92 -7.60 -6.09
N SER A 127 23.99 -7.78 -5.15
CA SER A 127 23.34 -9.05 -4.85
C SER A 127 21.87 -8.84 -4.54
N ALA A 128 21.05 -9.79 -4.98
CA ALA A 128 19.61 -9.83 -4.70
C ALA A 128 19.26 -10.62 -3.43
N ALA A 129 20.26 -11.14 -2.70
CA ALA A 129 20.06 -12.05 -1.59
C ALA A 129 19.12 -11.48 -0.50
N VAL A 130 18.20 -12.32 -0.05
CA VAL A 130 17.31 -12.07 1.09
C VAL A 130 17.74 -12.92 2.28
N ARG A 131 17.41 -12.47 3.49
CA ARG A 131 17.72 -13.25 4.70
C ARG A 131 16.71 -14.40 4.84
N PRO A 132 17.13 -15.57 5.38
CA PRO A 132 16.19 -16.62 5.79
C PRO A 132 15.08 -16.06 6.69
N PRO A 133 13.85 -16.61 6.64
CA PRO A 133 13.45 -17.84 5.94
C PRO A 133 13.09 -17.64 4.46
N LEU A 134 13.21 -16.42 3.91
CA LEU A 134 12.93 -16.14 2.51
C LEU A 134 14.00 -16.78 1.61
N ARG A 135 13.58 -17.23 0.43
CA ARG A 135 14.46 -17.75 -0.63
C ARG A 135 14.46 -16.76 -1.79
N GLY A 136 15.61 -16.53 -2.40
CA GLY A 136 15.81 -15.61 -3.52
C GLY A 136 17.05 -15.95 -4.31
#